data_AF-A0A3A4PER3-F1
#
_entry.id   AF-A0A3A4PER3-F1
#
_cell.length_a   1.000
_cell.length_b   1.000
_cell.length_c   1.000
_cell.angle_alpha   90.00
_cell.angle_beta   90.00
_cell.angle_gamma   90.00
#
_symmetry.space_group_name_H-M   'P 1'
#
loop_
_entity.id
_entity.type
_entity.pdbx_description
1 polymer ?
#
loop_
_entity_poly.entity_id
_entity_poly.type
_entity_poly.pdbx_seq_one_letter_code
_entity_poly.pdbx_strand_id
1 'polypeptide(L)'
;MFECIVSDDMGMKWLTLKGRVDSIAAPDIQNEIKNLITGGQRTIVAHLEDVNYVSSAGLRVLISTQQQLKKVGGEIILYKTTENILELFKMSSFDKIFTILHTRDEIEALLATNAPSSETGAQEIDGIAYRFLKKTVDAGKLFVIGSQEKLPSAGYIQDDMITVKAKEIQFGAGLASLGDNYEECKQFFGESLVINRNFFFYPAVKRPAVDFMLCTQDDSHLEYQFLHGFGFNGEYSTILSFEGVDCFVDLNQLMKGLFEFSDADLLGIVMLAESKGFWGMHLKQVPIVENRPENGKDIFDTENFSAWVNFPVEPEAVNNIVAGVGIAVRDVASQCKEVQELIAKGGNFHLHGCLFEKEPLSKNVDQFQAELNRVMTQLEVYKVQHILGQSRFSSGLVGIVELE
;
A
#
# COMPACT_ATOMS: atom_id res chain seq x y z
N MET A 1 37.81 -22.37 -2.68
CA MET A 1 37.28 -21.15 -3.33
C MET A 1 35.96 -20.83 -2.64
N PHE A 2 35.64 -19.56 -2.42
CA PHE A 2 34.34 -19.18 -1.88
C PHE A 2 33.32 -19.20 -3.01
N GLU A 3 32.12 -19.73 -2.76
CA GLU A 3 31.01 -19.74 -3.71
C GLU A 3 29.74 -19.24 -3.02
N CYS A 4 28.97 -18.43 -3.75
CA CYS A 4 27.69 -17.87 -3.33
C CYS A 4 26.67 -18.15 -4.44
N ILE A 5 25.65 -18.94 -4.15
CA ILE A 5 24.64 -19.35 -5.13
C ILE A 5 23.27 -18.91 -4.62
N VAL A 6 22.56 -18.13 -5.44
CA VAL A 6 21.18 -17.73 -5.20
C VAL A 6 20.24 -18.71 -5.89
N SER A 7 19.24 -19.21 -5.19
CA SER A 7 18.20 -20.09 -5.73
C SER A 7 16.83 -19.78 -5.11
N ASP A 8 15.78 -20.34 -5.70
CA ASP A 8 14.41 -20.31 -5.19
C ASP A 8 14.02 -21.70 -4.71
N ASP A 9 13.61 -21.81 -3.44
CA ASP A 9 13.06 -23.05 -2.87
C ASP A 9 12.02 -22.69 -1.79
N MET A 10 10.92 -23.44 -1.74
CA MET A 10 9.79 -23.21 -0.82
C MET A 10 9.26 -21.75 -0.80
N GLY A 11 9.24 -21.08 -1.95
CA GLY A 11 8.76 -19.68 -2.07
C GLY A 11 9.69 -18.63 -1.45
N MET A 12 10.91 -19.00 -1.07
CA MET A 12 11.91 -18.10 -0.48
C MET A 12 13.17 -18.07 -1.33
N LYS A 13 13.99 -17.02 -1.14
CA LYS A 13 15.33 -16.94 -1.70
C LYS A 13 16.34 -17.60 -0.79
N TRP A 14 17.09 -18.54 -1.37
CA TRP A 14 18.13 -19.31 -0.71
C TRP A 14 19.50 -18.82 -1.17
N LEU A 15 20.32 -18.43 -0.21
CA LEU A 15 21.70 -18.04 -0.38
C LEU A 15 22.59 -19.18 0.12
N THR A 16 22.99 -20.08 -0.78
CA THR A 16 23.89 -21.18 -0.45
C THR A 16 25.33 -20.70 -0.47
N LEU A 17 25.96 -20.72 0.70
CA LEU A 17 27.35 -20.29 0.89
C LEU A 17 28.26 -21.51 1.04
N LYS A 18 29.38 -21.52 0.32
CA LYS A 18 30.38 -22.60 0.41
C LYS A 18 31.77 -22.06 0.66
N GLY A 19 32.52 -22.74 1.53
CA GLY A 19 33.89 -22.37 1.89
C GLY A 19 33.97 -21.40 3.06
N ARG A 20 34.75 -20.32 2.91
CA ARG A 20 35.06 -19.38 4.00
C ARG A 20 34.23 -18.11 3.89
N VAL A 21 33.53 -17.74 4.95
CA VAL A 21 32.80 -16.49 5.07
C VAL A 21 33.66 -15.52 5.88
N ASP A 22 34.61 -14.86 5.21
CA ASP A 22 35.57 -13.96 5.83
C ASP A 22 35.59 -12.58 5.17
N SER A 23 36.61 -11.76 5.46
CA SER A 23 36.71 -10.40 4.92
C SER A 23 36.87 -10.35 3.40
N ILE A 24 37.28 -11.45 2.76
CA ILE A 24 37.42 -11.53 1.30
C ILE A 24 36.04 -11.80 0.68
N ALA A 25 35.26 -12.71 1.24
CA ALA A 25 33.92 -13.07 0.76
C ALA A 25 32.82 -12.07 1.14
N ALA A 26 33.02 -11.31 2.23
CA ALA A 26 31.99 -10.44 2.80
C ALA A 26 31.38 -9.41 1.81
N PRO A 27 32.16 -8.71 0.95
CA PRO A 27 31.59 -7.75 0.00
C PRO A 27 30.64 -8.39 -1.02
N ASP A 28 30.99 -9.57 -1.53
CA ASP A 28 30.17 -10.28 -2.53
C ASP A 28 28.84 -10.75 -1.92
N ILE A 29 28.89 -11.31 -0.70
CA ILE A 29 27.69 -11.70 0.06
C ILE A 29 26.80 -10.48 0.33
N GLN A 30 27.39 -9.35 0.73
CA GLN A 30 26.64 -8.12 0.99
C GLN A 30 25.93 -7.60 -0.27
N ASN A 31 26.58 -7.64 -1.43
CA ASN A 31 25.99 -7.20 -2.69
C ASN A 31 24.80 -8.09 -3.09
N GLU A 32 24.94 -9.41 -3.00
CA GLU A 32 23.84 -10.33 -3.30
C GLU A 32 22.65 -10.11 -2.35
N ILE A 33 22.90 -10.04 -1.05
CA ILE A 33 21.85 -9.79 -0.06
C ILE A 33 21.16 -8.44 -0.33
N LYS A 34 21.93 -7.39 -0.61
CA LYS A 34 21.38 -6.08 -0.94
C LYS A 34 20.46 -6.16 -2.17
N ASN A 35 20.89 -6.86 -3.23
CA ASN A 35 20.08 -7.06 -4.42
C ASN A 35 18.78 -7.81 -4.11
N LEU A 36 18.83 -8.84 -3.26
CA LEU A 36 17.64 -9.57 -2.81
C LEU A 36 16.68 -8.68 -2.03
N ILE A 37 17.18 -7.91 -1.06
CA ILE A 37 16.35 -7.02 -0.22
C ILE A 37 15.70 -5.92 -1.07
N THR A 38 16.48 -5.26 -1.93
CA THR A 38 15.98 -4.22 -2.86
C THR A 38 14.99 -4.82 -3.87
N GLY A 39 15.18 -6.08 -4.26
CA GLY A 39 14.25 -6.87 -5.08
C GLY A 39 13.00 -7.37 -4.33
N GLY A 40 12.70 -6.84 -3.15
CA GLY A 40 11.44 -7.11 -2.44
C GLY A 40 11.46 -8.31 -1.50
N GLN A 41 12.58 -9.03 -1.39
CA GLN A 41 12.67 -10.22 -0.54
C GLN A 41 12.70 -9.83 0.93
N ARG A 42 11.89 -10.50 1.75
CA ARG A 42 11.77 -10.24 3.19
C ARG A 42 12.22 -11.42 4.04
N THR A 43 12.16 -12.63 3.50
CA THR A 43 12.73 -13.82 4.13
C THR A 43 13.84 -14.37 3.24
N ILE A 44 15.04 -14.48 3.79
CA ILE A 44 16.20 -15.04 3.10
C ILE A 44 16.73 -16.22 3.91
N VAL A 45 16.93 -17.36 3.26
CA VAL A 45 17.52 -18.54 3.89
C VAL A 45 19.01 -18.59 3.54
N ALA A 46 19.90 -18.45 4.51
CA ALA A 46 21.33 -18.66 4.33
C ALA A 46 21.67 -20.13 4.62
N HIS A 47 22.02 -20.89 3.60
CA HIS A 47 22.39 -22.30 3.73
C HIS A 47 23.90 -22.42 3.95
N LEU A 48 24.28 -22.92 5.13
CA LEU A 48 25.65 -22.86 5.66
C LEU A 48 26.31 -24.25 5.82
N GLU A 49 25.75 -25.30 5.22
CA GLU A 49 26.21 -26.68 5.37
C GLU A 49 27.67 -26.87 4.92
N ASP A 50 28.04 -26.20 3.83
CA ASP A 50 29.39 -26.24 3.24
C ASP A 50 30.30 -25.10 3.74
N VAL A 51 29.88 -24.35 4.78
CA VAL A 51 30.70 -23.29 5.38
C VAL A 51 31.55 -23.85 6.51
N ASN A 52 32.87 -23.73 6.37
CA ASN A 52 33.84 -24.28 7.32
C ASN A 52 34.49 -23.24 8.23
N TYR A 53 34.26 -21.94 7.98
CA TYR A 53 34.83 -20.86 8.77
C TYR A 53 34.05 -19.55 8.58
N VAL A 54 33.80 -18.85 9.69
CA VAL A 54 33.20 -17.50 9.71
C VAL A 54 34.11 -16.56 10.51
N SER A 55 34.54 -15.45 9.89
CA SER A 55 35.32 -14.40 10.59
C SER A 55 34.40 -13.32 11.17
N SER A 56 34.96 -12.39 11.96
CA SER A 56 34.22 -11.22 12.45
C SER A 56 33.61 -10.35 11.34
N ALA A 57 34.22 -10.35 10.14
CA ALA A 57 33.66 -9.65 8.99
C ALA A 57 32.43 -10.38 8.44
N GLY A 58 32.52 -11.71 8.28
CA GLY A 58 31.42 -12.56 7.85
C GLY A 58 30.20 -12.48 8.76
N LEU A 59 30.45 -12.55 10.06
CA LEU A 59 29.42 -12.41 11.09
C LEU A 59 28.72 -11.05 11.05
N ARG A 60 29.48 -9.98 10.81
CA ARG A 60 28.92 -8.63 10.64
C ARG A 60 28.00 -8.54 9.42
N VAL A 61 28.28 -9.28 8.34
CA VAL A 61 27.38 -9.35 7.17
C VAL A 61 26.04 -9.95 7.58
N LEU A 62 26.04 -11.10 8.27
CA LEU A 62 24.81 -11.76 8.72
C LEU A 62 24.00 -10.87 9.68
N ILE A 63 24.66 -10.24 10.65
CA ILE A 63 24.00 -9.35 11.63
C ILE A 63 23.42 -8.12 10.93
N SER A 64 24.19 -7.48 10.05
CA SER A 64 23.72 -6.32 9.29
C SER A 64 22.52 -6.69 8.42
N THR A 65 22.52 -7.88 7.83
CA THR A 65 21.41 -8.41 7.04
C THR A 65 20.15 -8.57 7.88
N GLN A 66 20.26 -9.21 9.05
CA GLN A 66 19.15 -9.37 9.97
C GLN A 66 18.57 -8.02 10.40
N GLN A 67 19.42 -7.05 10.72
CA GLN A 67 18.97 -5.69 11.08
C GLN A 67 18.25 -5.00 9.92
N GLN A 68 18.76 -5.12 8.69
CA GLN A 68 18.12 -4.55 7.50
C GLN A 68 16.77 -5.20 7.21
N LEU A 69 16.68 -6.53 7.27
CA LEU A 69 15.44 -7.26 7.06
C LEU A 69 14.41 -6.97 8.15
N LYS A 70 14.80 -6.91 9.42
CA LYS A 70 13.88 -6.58 10.53
C LYS A 70 13.22 -5.21 10.36
N LYS A 71 13.95 -4.21 9.84
CA LYS A 71 13.37 -2.89 9.51
C LYS A 71 12.27 -2.95 8.46
N VAL A 72 12.23 -3.98 7.62
CA VAL A 72 11.21 -4.16 6.59
C VAL A 72 10.28 -5.33 6.89
N GLY A 73 10.17 -5.73 8.15
CA GLY A 73 9.26 -6.82 8.59
C GLY A 73 9.72 -8.22 8.18
N GLY A 74 11.01 -8.38 7.86
CA GLY A 74 11.62 -9.62 7.40
C GLY A 74 12.63 -10.22 8.38
N GLU A 75 13.27 -11.31 7.95
CA GLU A 75 14.39 -11.93 8.67
C GLU A 75 15.30 -12.77 7.77
N ILE A 76 16.54 -12.99 8.22
CA ILE A 76 17.43 -14.02 7.67
C ILE A 76 17.38 -15.26 8.56
N ILE A 77 17.14 -16.42 7.93
CA ILE A 77 17.13 -17.74 8.57
C ILE A 77 18.46 -18.41 8.27
N LEU A 78 19.14 -18.92 9.30
CA LEU A 78 20.38 -19.67 9.13
C LEU A 78 20.05 -21.17 9.06
N TYR A 79 20.30 -21.79 7.91
CA TYR A 79 19.98 -23.18 7.65
C TYR A 79 21.23 -24.07 7.60
N LYS A 80 21.18 -25.19 8.32
CA LYS A 80 22.27 -26.17 8.44
C LYS A 80 23.62 -25.54 8.79
N THR A 81 23.65 -24.73 9.85
CA THR A 81 24.93 -24.28 10.43
C THR A 81 25.72 -25.48 10.93
N THR A 82 27.02 -25.56 10.61
CA THR A 82 27.93 -26.56 11.17
C THR A 82 28.10 -26.35 12.68
N GLU A 83 28.43 -27.41 13.42
CA GLU A 83 28.58 -27.36 14.89
C GLU A 83 29.59 -26.29 15.34
N ASN A 84 30.73 -26.18 14.65
CA ASN A 84 31.76 -25.19 14.93
C ASN A 84 31.23 -23.74 14.81
N ILE A 85 30.36 -23.48 13.84
CA ILE A 85 29.76 -22.15 13.64
C ILE A 85 28.69 -21.89 14.71
N LEU A 86 27.91 -22.91 15.06
CA LEU A 86 26.89 -22.81 16.09
C LEU A 86 27.51 -22.52 17.46
N GLU A 87 28.63 -23.16 17.81
CA GLU A 87 29.37 -22.87 19.04
C GLU A 87 29.87 -21.42 19.07
N LEU A 88 30.40 -20.91 17.95
CA LEU A 88 30.80 -19.51 17.81
C LEU A 88 29.64 -18.54 18.05
N PHE A 89 28.45 -18.84 17.55
CA PHE A 89 27.25 -18.04 17.77
C PHE A 89 26.79 -18.07 19.22
N LYS A 90 26.79 -19.25 19.87
CA LYS A 90 26.44 -19.40 21.29
C LYS A 90 27.39 -18.65 22.21
N MET A 91 28.71 -18.75 21.99
CA MET A 91 29.70 -18.01 22.77
C MET A 91 29.51 -16.49 22.68
N SER A 92 29.00 -16.02 21.54
CA SER A 92 28.78 -14.60 21.27
C SER A 92 27.35 -14.12 21.57
N SER A 93 26.47 -14.99 22.09
CA SER A 93 25.02 -14.75 22.27
C SER A 93 24.28 -14.34 20.98
N PHE A 94 24.82 -14.68 19.82
CA PHE A 94 24.22 -14.38 18.51
C PHE A 94 23.18 -15.39 18.07
N ASP A 95 23.17 -16.56 18.70
CA ASP A 95 22.08 -17.54 18.61
C ASP A 95 20.70 -16.95 19.00
N LYS A 96 20.68 -15.85 19.77
CA LYS A 96 19.47 -15.11 20.12
C LYS A 96 19.00 -14.11 19.06
N ILE A 97 19.82 -13.82 18.07
CA ILE A 97 19.54 -12.82 17.02
C ILE A 97 18.91 -13.47 15.79
N PHE A 98 19.25 -14.73 15.54
CA PHE A 98 18.88 -15.46 14.34
C PHE A 98 17.94 -16.61 14.64
N THR A 99 17.01 -16.85 13.71
CA THR A 99 16.31 -18.13 13.61
C THR A 99 17.27 -19.13 12.97
N ILE A 100 17.64 -20.19 13.70
CA ILE A 100 18.59 -21.21 13.23
C ILE A 100 17.86 -22.55 13.11
N LEU A 101 17.86 -23.11 11.90
CA LEU A 101 17.18 -24.35 11.56
C LEU A 101 18.16 -25.35 10.92
N HIS A 102 17.88 -26.64 11.06
CA HIS A 102 18.77 -27.73 10.63
C HIS A 102 18.09 -28.70 9.66
N THR A 103 16.76 -28.76 9.65
CA THR A 103 15.99 -29.68 8.80
C THR A 103 15.02 -28.95 7.89
N ARG A 104 14.63 -29.59 6.78
CA ARG A 104 13.58 -29.04 5.90
C ARG A 104 12.25 -28.95 6.63
N ASP A 105 11.90 -29.97 7.41
CA ASP A 105 10.67 -30.02 8.21
C ASP A 105 10.58 -28.83 9.18
N GLU A 106 11.70 -28.36 9.74
CA GLU A 106 11.72 -27.15 10.57
C GLU A 106 11.45 -25.87 9.77
N ILE A 107 11.93 -25.78 8.53
CA ILE A 107 11.61 -24.67 7.63
C ILE A 107 10.12 -24.72 7.28
N GLU A 108 9.60 -25.89 6.94
CA GLU A 108 8.17 -26.09 6.66
C GLU A 108 7.31 -25.79 7.88
N ALA A 109 7.74 -26.18 9.08
CA ALA A 109 7.06 -25.86 10.33
C ALA A 109 7.10 -24.36 10.63
N LEU A 110 8.22 -23.68 10.39
CA LEU A 110 8.33 -22.23 10.52
C LEU A 110 7.36 -21.54 9.54
N LEU A 111 7.32 -22.01 8.29
CA LEU A 111 6.35 -21.56 7.29
C LEU A 111 4.91 -21.85 7.72
N ALA A 112 4.64 -22.97 8.38
CA ALA A 112 3.31 -23.31 8.88
C ALA A 112 2.90 -22.50 10.12
N THR A 113 3.86 -22.08 10.97
CA THR A 113 3.60 -21.19 12.12
C THR A 113 3.52 -19.71 11.75
N ASN A 114 4.19 -19.30 10.67
CA ASN A 114 4.13 -17.95 10.10
C ASN A 114 3.13 -17.83 8.94
N ALA A 115 2.55 -18.95 8.50
CA ALA A 115 1.34 -18.95 7.72
C ALA A 115 0.19 -18.74 8.71
N PRO A 116 -0.48 -17.56 8.74
CA PRO A 116 -1.89 -17.62 9.05
C PRO A 116 -2.49 -18.66 8.11
N SER A 117 -3.35 -19.52 8.64
CA SER A 117 -4.17 -20.48 7.90
C SER A 117 -4.76 -19.78 6.67
N SER A 118 -4.04 -19.83 5.55
CA SER A 118 -4.29 -18.95 4.42
C SER A 118 -4.92 -19.77 3.34
N GLU A 119 -6.19 -19.50 3.11
CA GLU A 119 -6.93 -20.11 2.03
C GLU A 119 -6.49 -19.42 0.73
N THR A 120 -5.97 -20.21 -0.21
CA THR A 120 -5.66 -19.74 -1.56
C THR A 120 -6.64 -20.36 -2.53
N GLY A 121 -7.03 -19.59 -3.55
CA GLY A 121 -7.97 -20.06 -4.54
C GLY A 121 -7.97 -19.22 -5.81
N ALA A 122 -8.70 -19.71 -6.79
CA ALA A 122 -8.96 -19.02 -8.03
C ALA A 122 -10.41 -19.23 -8.44
N GLN A 123 -11.05 -18.17 -8.92
CA GLN A 123 -12.43 -18.24 -9.43
C GLN A 123 -12.67 -17.15 -10.47
N GLU A 124 -13.70 -17.33 -11.28
CA GLU A 124 -14.16 -16.31 -12.23
C GLU A 124 -15.55 -15.83 -11.81
N ILE A 125 -15.72 -14.51 -11.69
CA ILE A 125 -16.99 -13.89 -11.33
C ILE A 125 -17.26 -12.79 -12.36
N ASP A 126 -18.42 -12.87 -13.03
CA ASP A 126 -18.87 -11.91 -14.03
C ASP A 126 -17.83 -11.59 -15.14
N GLY A 127 -17.01 -12.58 -15.55
CA GLY A 127 -15.98 -12.39 -16.59
C GLY A 127 -14.65 -11.79 -16.11
N ILE A 128 -14.47 -11.71 -14.79
CA ILE A 128 -13.22 -11.31 -14.14
C ILE A 128 -12.62 -12.55 -13.46
N ALA A 129 -11.41 -12.91 -13.87
CA ALA A 129 -10.63 -13.96 -13.23
C ALA A 129 -9.94 -13.42 -11.99
N TYR A 130 -10.14 -14.10 -10.86
CA TYR A 130 -9.53 -13.79 -9.58
C TYR A 130 -8.59 -14.90 -9.13
N ARG A 131 -7.47 -14.52 -8.53
CA ARG A 131 -6.69 -15.39 -7.64
C ARG A 131 -6.57 -14.70 -6.30
N PHE A 132 -6.68 -15.44 -5.21
CA PHE A 132 -6.71 -14.83 -3.89
C PHE A 132 -5.91 -15.61 -2.87
N LEU A 133 -5.51 -14.88 -1.83
CA LEU A 133 -4.95 -15.35 -0.59
C LEU A 133 -5.75 -14.70 0.53
N LYS A 134 -6.52 -15.50 1.26
CA LYS A 134 -7.27 -15.08 2.46
C LYS A 134 -6.51 -15.42 3.71
N LYS A 135 -6.69 -14.63 4.76
CA LYS A 135 -6.13 -14.81 6.10
C LYS A 135 -7.18 -14.40 7.12
N THR A 136 -7.24 -15.14 8.22
CA THR A 136 -8.03 -14.69 9.37
C THR A 136 -7.23 -13.65 10.13
N VAL A 137 -7.76 -12.43 10.20
CA VAL A 137 -7.21 -11.28 10.93
C VAL A 137 -8.35 -10.59 11.68
N ASP A 138 -8.02 -9.80 12.70
CA ASP A 138 -9.01 -8.96 13.37
C ASP A 138 -9.50 -7.86 12.41
N ALA A 139 -10.75 -7.44 12.59
CA ALA A 139 -11.31 -6.36 11.80
C ALA A 139 -10.52 -5.05 12.01
N GLY A 140 -10.32 -4.34 10.92
CA GLY A 140 -9.79 -2.99 10.92
C GLY A 140 -10.79 -1.97 11.45
N LYS A 141 -10.30 -0.76 11.67
CA LYS A 141 -11.09 0.35 12.21
C LYS A 141 -11.15 1.49 11.21
N LEU A 142 -12.35 1.88 10.82
CA LEU A 142 -12.61 3.11 10.09
C LEU A 142 -12.73 4.29 11.08
N PHE A 143 -12.26 5.46 10.68
CA PHE A 143 -12.53 6.71 11.37
C PHE A 143 -12.74 7.85 10.36
N VAL A 144 -13.69 8.72 10.66
CA VAL A 144 -13.99 9.91 9.87
C VAL A 144 -13.08 11.07 10.30
N ILE A 145 -12.66 11.87 9.33
CA ILE A 145 -11.82 13.05 9.55
C ILE A 145 -12.61 14.26 9.05
N GLY A 146 -12.86 15.24 9.91
CA GLY A 146 -13.61 16.45 9.54
C GLY A 146 -15.05 16.17 9.06
N SER A 147 -15.58 17.01 8.17
CA SER A 147 -16.95 16.88 7.64
C SER A 147 -17.06 17.40 6.22
N GLN A 148 -17.80 16.69 5.35
CA GLN A 148 -18.06 17.11 3.97
C GLN A 148 -19.19 18.14 3.83
N GLU A 149 -19.92 18.47 4.89
CA GLU A 149 -21.12 19.32 4.82
C GLU A 149 -20.85 20.72 4.24
N LYS A 150 -19.64 21.26 4.45
CA LYS A 150 -19.25 22.59 3.99
C LYS A 150 -18.69 22.61 2.57
N LEU A 151 -18.44 21.46 1.95
CA LEU A 151 -17.87 21.37 0.61
C LEU A 151 -18.75 22.06 -0.46
N PRO A 152 -20.08 21.81 -0.56
CA PRO A 152 -20.92 22.44 -1.59
C PRO A 152 -20.88 23.96 -1.54
N SER A 153 -20.84 24.55 -0.35
CA SER A 153 -20.87 26.00 -0.15
C SER A 153 -19.49 26.67 -0.14
N ALA A 154 -18.40 25.92 -0.41
CA ALA A 154 -17.03 26.35 -0.18
C ALA A 154 -16.89 27.05 1.20
N GLY A 155 -17.35 26.35 2.24
CA GLY A 155 -17.59 26.95 3.55
C GLY A 155 -16.51 26.72 4.59
N TYR A 156 -15.41 26.05 4.25
CA TYR A 156 -14.39 25.69 5.23
C TYR A 156 -13.66 26.91 5.79
N ILE A 157 -13.39 26.86 7.10
CA ILE A 157 -12.60 27.84 7.86
C ILE A 157 -11.48 27.14 8.63
N GLN A 158 -10.64 27.91 9.32
CA GLN A 158 -9.55 27.39 10.14
C GLN A 158 -9.99 26.29 11.12
N ASP A 159 -11.14 26.46 11.78
CA ASP A 159 -11.64 25.51 12.78
C ASP A 159 -12.07 24.15 12.17
N ASP A 160 -12.21 24.07 10.84
CA ASP A 160 -12.50 22.83 10.14
C ASP A 160 -11.24 22.02 9.79
N MET A 161 -10.05 22.61 9.95
CA MET A 161 -8.79 21.92 9.69
C MET A 161 -8.49 20.93 10.81
N ILE A 162 -8.42 19.65 10.47
CA ILE A 162 -8.12 18.55 11.38
C ILE A 162 -6.71 18.04 11.11
N THR A 163 -5.88 18.04 12.16
CA THR A 163 -4.54 17.47 12.12
C THR A 163 -4.58 15.98 12.45
N VAL A 164 -4.02 15.15 11.56
CA VAL A 164 -3.92 13.70 11.73
C VAL A 164 -2.45 13.31 11.73
N LYS A 165 -2.00 12.57 12.75
CA LYS A 165 -0.60 12.12 12.80
C LYS A 165 -0.39 10.94 11.87
N ALA A 166 0.74 10.91 11.16
CA ALA A 166 1.07 9.85 10.22
C ALA A 166 0.99 8.44 10.83
N LYS A 167 1.31 8.31 12.12
CA LYS A 167 1.24 7.02 12.85
C LYS A 167 -0.20 6.53 13.12
N GLU A 168 -1.18 7.42 13.06
CA GLU A 168 -2.59 7.15 13.38
C GLU A 168 -3.41 6.77 12.13
N ILE A 169 -2.86 7.00 10.93
CA ILE A 169 -3.52 6.73 9.66
C ILE A 169 -2.64 5.87 8.74
N GLN A 170 -3.00 4.60 8.61
CA GLN A 170 -2.33 3.64 7.74
C GLN A 170 -2.81 3.79 6.29
N PHE A 171 -4.12 3.92 6.11
CA PHE A 171 -4.79 4.10 4.83
C PHE A 171 -5.84 5.20 4.95
N GLY A 172 -6.13 5.91 3.86
CA GLY A 172 -7.20 6.92 3.88
C GLY A 172 -7.27 7.77 2.63
N ALA A 173 -8.32 8.58 2.55
CA ALA A 173 -8.56 9.49 1.44
C ALA A 173 -9.37 10.70 1.91
N GLY A 174 -9.27 11.81 1.18
CA GLY A 174 -10.04 13.01 1.46
C GLY A 174 -9.45 14.26 0.83
N LEU A 175 -9.82 15.41 1.36
CA LEU A 175 -9.33 16.72 0.95
C LEU A 175 -8.32 17.24 1.98
N ALA A 176 -7.03 17.20 1.64
CA ALA A 176 -5.94 17.43 2.58
C ALA A 176 -4.76 18.19 1.96
N SER A 177 -3.83 18.64 2.81
CA SER A 177 -2.58 19.31 2.46
C SER A 177 -1.49 18.98 3.50
N LEU A 178 -0.25 19.33 3.16
CA LEU A 178 0.86 19.48 4.11
C LEU A 178 0.99 20.94 4.56
N GLY A 179 1.51 21.13 5.78
CA GLY A 179 1.85 22.42 6.38
C GLY A 179 1.67 22.42 7.90
N ASP A 180 2.31 23.38 8.57
CA ASP A 180 2.36 23.42 10.04
C ASP A 180 1.15 24.15 10.64
N ASN A 181 0.46 24.97 9.85
CA ASN A 181 -0.67 25.78 10.29
C ASN A 181 -1.64 26.09 9.13
N TYR A 182 -2.81 26.64 9.47
CA TYR A 182 -3.86 26.93 8.50
C TYR A 182 -3.44 27.94 7.44
N GLU A 183 -2.66 28.97 7.79
CA GLU A 183 -2.25 30.00 6.83
C GLU A 183 -1.35 29.43 5.73
N GLU A 184 -0.52 28.45 6.06
CA GLU A 184 0.28 27.70 5.09
C GLU A 184 -0.57 26.75 4.25
N CYS A 185 -1.56 26.07 4.85
CA CYS A 185 -2.34 25.02 4.19
C CYS A 185 -3.50 25.54 3.33
N LYS A 186 -4.12 26.67 3.70
CA LYS A 186 -5.43 27.10 3.18
C LYS A 186 -5.49 27.27 1.66
N GLN A 187 -4.35 27.45 0.99
CA GLN A 187 -4.30 27.58 -0.47
C GLN A 187 -3.96 26.28 -1.21
N PHE A 188 -3.70 25.17 -0.51
CA PHE A 188 -3.17 23.94 -1.10
C PHE A 188 -3.99 22.68 -0.84
N PHE A 189 -5.09 22.75 -0.07
CA PHE A 189 -5.97 21.60 0.08
C PHE A 189 -6.43 21.04 -1.27
N GLY A 190 -6.42 19.73 -1.40
CA GLY A 190 -6.74 19.05 -2.64
C GLY A 190 -6.99 17.57 -2.44
N GLU A 191 -7.29 16.87 -3.53
CA GLU A 191 -7.55 15.42 -3.46
C GLU A 191 -6.32 14.72 -2.92
N SER A 192 -6.50 13.92 -1.88
CA SER A 192 -5.40 13.29 -1.16
C SER A 192 -5.67 11.84 -0.88
N LEU A 193 -4.59 11.09 -0.66
CA LEU A 193 -4.66 9.73 -0.18
C LEU A 193 -3.47 9.37 0.70
N VAL A 194 -3.69 8.37 1.55
CA VAL A 194 -2.69 7.76 2.40
C VAL A 194 -2.64 6.27 2.09
N ILE A 195 -1.45 5.76 1.77
CA ILE A 195 -1.20 4.32 1.60
C ILE A 195 0.07 3.95 2.38
N ASN A 196 -0.07 3.03 3.34
CA ASN A 196 1.00 2.64 4.27
C ASN A 196 1.65 3.87 4.92
N ARG A 197 0.83 4.83 5.36
CA ARG A 197 1.25 6.12 5.93
C ARG A 197 1.97 7.05 4.97
N ASN A 198 2.18 6.68 3.70
CA ASN A 198 2.71 7.63 2.71
C ASN A 198 1.56 8.51 2.24
N PHE A 199 1.74 9.82 2.33
CA PHE A 199 0.72 10.80 2.00
C PHE A 199 1.00 11.41 0.64
N PHE A 200 -0.02 11.49 -0.20
CA PHE A 200 0.02 12.11 -1.53
C PHE A 200 -1.17 13.05 -1.64
N PHE A 201 -0.98 14.22 -2.22
CA PHE A 201 -2.10 15.13 -2.50
C PHE A 201 -1.89 15.90 -3.79
N TYR A 202 -3.01 16.32 -4.38
CA TYR A 202 -3.07 17.09 -5.60
C TYR A 202 -3.84 18.39 -5.34
N PRO A 203 -3.14 19.51 -5.10
CA PRO A 203 -3.73 20.75 -4.60
C PRO A 203 -4.77 21.33 -5.57
N ALA A 204 -5.87 21.87 -5.04
CA ALA A 204 -6.92 22.49 -5.85
C ALA A 204 -6.52 23.92 -6.28
N VAL A 205 -5.48 24.05 -7.10
CA VAL A 205 -4.88 25.32 -7.54
C VAL A 205 -4.71 25.40 -9.06
N LYS A 206 -4.35 26.60 -9.56
CA LYS A 206 -3.97 26.78 -10.96
C LYS A 206 -2.64 26.07 -11.23
N ARG A 207 -2.63 25.17 -12.23
CA ARG A 207 -1.48 24.33 -12.62
C ARG A 207 -0.99 23.43 -11.47
N PRO A 208 -1.83 22.51 -10.98
CA PRO A 208 -1.46 21.67 -9.86
C PRO A 208 -0.46 20.59 -10.27
N ALA A 209 0.40 20.23 -9.32
CA ALA A 209 1.31 19.11 -9.37
C ALA A 209 1.17 18.31 -8.09
N VAL A 210 1.38 16.99 -8.16
CA VAL A 210 1.33 16.15 -6.96
C VAL A 210 2.48 16.51 -6.04
N ASP A 211 2.20 16.59 -4.76
CA ASP A 211 3.19 16.67 -3.70
C ASP A 211 2.93 15.55 -2.69
N PHE A 212 3.97 15.09 -2.00
CA PHE A 212 3.92 13.87 -1.21
C PHE A 212 4.92 13.86 -0.07
N MET A 213 4.62 13.06 0.95
CA MET A 213 5.48 12.77 2.08
C MET A 213 5.56 11.26 2.28
N LEU A 214 6.77 10.70 2.11
CA LEU A 214 7.03 9.29 2.36
C LEU A 214 7.37 9.10 3.84
N CYS A 215 6.68 8.19 4.51
CA CYS A 215 6.85 7.93 5.93
C CYS A 215 7.81 6.76 6.14
N THR A 216 8.90 6.98 6.88
CA THR A 216 9.79 5.94 7.38
C THR A 216 9.44 5.57 8.82
N GLN A 217 9.88 4.40 9.31
CA GLN A 217 9.46 3.88 10.62
C GLN A 217 9.75 4.81 11.83
N ASP A 218 10.65 5.78 11.69
CA ASP A 218 11.05 6.70 12.77
C ASP A 218 10.28 8.06 12.75
N ASP A 219 9.42 8.30 11.75
CA ASP A 219 8.82 9.63 11.50
C ASP A 219 7.56 9.92 12.36
N SER A 220 7.73 9.85 13.68
CA SER A 220 6.64 10.04 14.66
C SER A 220 6.05 11.46 14.74
N HIS A 221 6.65 12.42 14.02
CA HIS A 221 6.29 13.84 14.03
C HIS A 221 5.55 14.30 12.78
N LEU A 222 5.40 13.47 11.75
CA LEU A 222 4.69 13.86 10.54
C LEU A 222 3.19 14.02 10.82
N GLU A 223 2.64 15.14 10.36
CA GLU A 223 1.25 15.52 10.53
C GLU A 223 0.65 15.91 9.17
N TYR A 224 -0.59 15.49 8.95
CA TYR A 224 -1.36 15.74 7.73
C TYR A 224 -2.57 16.60 8.09
N GLN A 225 -2.85 17.62 7.29
CA GLN A 225 -3.94 18.54 7.54
C GLN A 225 -5.10 18.21 6.61
N PHE A 226 -6.24 17.84 7.17
CA PHE A 226 -7.46 17.50 6.43
C PHE A 226 -8.54 18.56 6.64
N LEU A 227 -9.31 18.87 5.61
CA LEU A 227 -10.62 19.53 5.77
C LEU A 227 -11.72 18.48 5.99
N HIS A 228 -11.65 17.39 5.24
CA HIS A 228 -12.50 16.23 5.43
C HIS A 228 -11.86 14.99 4.81
N GLY A 229 -12.34 13.81 5.21
CA GLY A 229 -11.92 12.55 4.66
C GLY A 229 -12.25 11.40 5.60
N PHE A 230 -11.52 10.31 5.41
CA PHE A 230 -11.56 9.15 6.28
C PHE A 230 -10.20 8.47 6.28
N GLY A 231 -9.93 7.75 7.36
CA GLY A 231 -8.80 6.86 7.47
C GLY A 231 -9.25 5.51 7.98
N PHE A 232 -8.50 4.46 7.64
CA PHE A 232 -8.68 3.15 8.23
C PHE A 232 -7.34 2.47 8.50
N ASN A 233 -7.34 1.64 9.53
CA ASN A 233 -6.19 0.86 9.97
C ASN A 233 -6.58 -0.61 10.05
N GLY A 234 -5.69 -1.52 9.66
CA GLY A 234 -5.94 -2.95 9.74
C GLY A 234 -4.98 -3.75 8.88
N GLU A 235 -5.00 -5.05 9.09
CA GLU A 235 -4.30 -6.01 8.24
C GLU A 235 -5.17 -6.43 7.06
N TYR A 236 -4.55 -6.84 5.95
CA TYR A 236 -5.30 -7.37 4.82
C TYR A 236 -5.86 -8.75 5.17
N SER A 237 -7.18 -8.87 5.25
CA SER A 237 -7.86 -10.17 5.37
C SER A 237 -7.78 -10.95 4.07
N THR A 238 -7.78 -10.25 2.93
CA THR A 238 -7.67 -10.87 1.60
C THR A 238 -6.75 -10.05 0.71
N ILE A 239 -5.85 -10.72 -0.01
CA ILE A 239 -5.11 -10.16 -1.13
C ILE A 239 -5.53 -10.93 -2.38
N LEU A 240 -5.93 -10.21 -3.42
CA LEU A 240 -6.40 -10.80 -4.67
C LEU A 240 -5.75 -10.14 -5.87
N SER A 241 -5.51 -10.94 -6.91
CA SER A 241 -5.30 -10.44 -8.26
C SER A 241 -6.59 -10.57 -9.04
N PHE A 242 -6.79 -9.64 -9.97
CA PHE A 242 -7.92 -9.63 -10.88
C PHE A 242 -7.44 -9.40 -12.32
N GLU A 243 -8.11 -10.03 -13.28
CA GLU A 243 -7.84 -9.86 -14.71
C GLU A 243 -9.12 -10.09 -15.51
N GLY A 244 -9.41 -9.19 -16.44
CA GLY A 244 -10.53 -9.38 -17.36
C GLY A 244 -10.21 -10.49 -18.36
N VAL A 245 -11.13 -11.45 -18.54
CA VAL A 245 -10.90 -12.60 -19.44
C VAL A 245 -11.04 -12.19 -20.91
N ASP A 246 -12.18 -11.58 -21.26
CA ASP A 246 -12.51 -11.12 -22.62
C ASP A 246 -12.93 -9.65 -22.68
N CYS A 247 -12.85 -8.93 -21.56
CA CYS A 247 -13.25 -7.53 -21.45
C CYS A 247 -12.34 -6.75 -20.49
N PHE A 248 -12.45 -5.42 -20.50
CA PHE A 248 -11.89 -4.62 -19.41
C PHE A 248 -12.77 -4.71 -18.17
N VAL A 249 -12.13 -4.59 -17.02
CA VAL A 249 -12.76 -4.63 -15.70
C VAL A 249 -13.25 -3.23 -15.36
N ASP A 250 -14.57 -3.05 -15.24
CA ASP A 250 -15.19 -1.81 -14.75
C ASP A 250 -15.03 -1.69 -13.23
N LEU A 251 -14.78 -0.50 -12.71
CA LEU A 251 -14.56 -0.30 -11.28
C LEU A 251 -15.80 -0.67 -10.45
N ASN A 252 -17.02 -0.35 -10.90
CA ASN A 252 -18.22 -0.74 -10.15
C ASN A 252 -18.35 -2.26 -10.07
N GLN A 253 -18.06 -2.94 -11.19
CA GLN A 253 -18.08 -4.39 -11.26
C GLN A 253 -17.02 -5.02 -10.35
N LEU A 254 -15.80 -4.46 -10.36
CA LEU A 254 -14.74 -4.89 -9.47
C LEU A 254 -15.17 -4.75 -8.01
N MET A 255 -15.64 -3.57 -7.59
CA MET A 255 -16.08 -3.31 -6.20
C MET A 255 -17.17 -4.28 -5.76
N LYS A 256 -18.14 -4.57 -6.62
CA LYS A 256 -19.17 -5.59 -6.36
C LYS A 256 -18.56 -6.98 -6.20
N GLY A 257 -17.64 -7.38 -7.07
CA GLY A 257 -16.98 -8.69 -7.01
C GLY A 257 -16.10 -8.89 -5.77
N LEU A 258 -15.53 -7.81 -5.19
CA LEU A 258 -14.73 -7.90 -3.97
C LEU A 258 -15.53 -8.44 -2.78
N PHE A 259 -16.84 -8.16 -2.73
CA PHE A 259 -17.75 -8.63 -1.69
C PHE A 259 -18.08 -10.13 -1.75
N GLU A 260 -17.65 -10.84 -2.80
CA GLU A 260 -17.71 -12.32 -2.85
C GLU A 260 -16.54 -12.96 -2.08
N PHE A 261 -15.55 -12.16 -1.67
CA PHE A 261 -14.38 -12.62 -0.93
C PHE A 261 -14.45 -12.30 0.57
N SER A 262 -15.45 -11.55 1.01
CA SER A 262 -15.62 -11.12 2.40
C SER A 262 -17.10 -11.12 2.78
N ASP A 263 -17.40 -11.52 4.01
CA ASP A 263 -18.74 -11.43 4.59
C ASP A 263 -19.01 -10.05 5.24
N ALA A 264 -18.00 -9.19 5.35
CA ALA A 264 -18.16 -7.85 5.91
C ALA A 264 -19.04 -6.97 5.02
N ASP A 265 -19.74 -6.02 5.64
CA ASP A 265 -20.56 -5.02 4.94
C ASP A 265 -19.78 -3.78 4.52
N LEU A 266 -18.62 -3.55 5.13
CA LEU A 266 -17.73 -2.42 4.88
C LEU A 266 -16.31 -2.93 4.66
N LEU A 267 -15.72 -2.57 3.52
CA LEU A 267 -14.36 -2.95 3.14
C LEU A 267 -13.49 -1.73 2.98
N GLY A 268 -12.31 -1.74 3.59
CA GLY A 268 -11.18 -0.90 3.23
C GLY A 268 -10.45 -1.51 2.05
N ILE A 269 -10.24 -0.73 0.99
CA ILE A 269 -9.66 -1.18 -0.26
C ILE A 269 -8.33 -0.47 -0.49
N VAL A 270 -7.30 -1.25 -0.84
CA VAL A 270 -6.04 -0.73 -1.39
C VAL A 270 -5.79 -1.47 -2.69
N MET A 271 -5.57 -0.78 -3.80
CA MET A 271 -5.44 -1.41 -5.12
C MET A 271 -4.25 -0.90 -5.92
N LEU A 272 -3.68 -1.76 -6.74
CA LEU A 272 -2.80 -1.43 -7.85
C LEU A 272 -3.44 -1.96 -9.12
N ALA A 273 -3.59 -1.13 -10.15
CA ALA A 273 -4.21 -1.58 -11.38
C ALA A 273 -3.60 -0.90 -12.61
N GLU A 274 -3.57 -1.63 -13.72
CA GLU A 274 -3.23 -1.06 -15.02
C GLU A 274 -4.49 -0.50 -15.67
N SER A 275 -4.52 0.82 -15.85
CA SER A 275 -5.66 1.52 -16.45
C SER A 275 -5.81 1.25 -17.94
N LYS A 276 -7.05 1.08 -18.40
CA LYS A 276 -7.46 1.08 -19.82
C LYS A 276 -8.40 2.24 -20.16
N GLY A 277 -8.48 3.20 -19.25
CA GLY A 277 -9.31 4.38 -19.35
C GLY A 277 -9.72 4.81 -17.95
N PHE A 278 -9.11 5.87 -17.47
CA PHE A 278 -9.31 6.38 -16.12
C PHE A 278 -10.19 7.62 -16.15
N TRP A 279 -11.23 7.63 -15.31
CA TRP A 279 -12.03 8.81 -15.07
C TRP A 279 -11.82 9.25 -13.63
N GLY A 280 -11.05 10.31 -13.45
CA GLY A 280 -10.81 10.94 -12.15
C GLY A 280 -11.35 12.35 -12.10
N MET A 281 -11.95 12.73 -10.98
CA MET A 281 -12.33 14.12 -10.72
C MET A 281 -11.49 14.75 -9.60
N HIS A 282 -11.38 16.07 -9.63
CA HIS A 282 -10.76 16.86 -8.57
C HIS A 282 -11.29 18.29 -8.59
N LEU A 283 -11.16 19.00 -7.47
CA LEU A 283 -11.44 20.43 -7.40
C LEU A 283 -10.33 21.25 -8.09
N LYS A 284 -10.72 22.37 -8.68
CA LYS A 284 -9.83 23.38 -9.29
C LYS A 284 -9.49 24.52 -8.34
N GLN A 285 -10.24 24.63 -7.25
CA GLN A 285 -10.16 25.69 -6.25
C GLN A 285 -10.40 25.10 -4.86
N VAL A 286 -9.68 25.60 -3.86
CA VAL A 286 -9.83 25.18 -2.47
C VAL A 286 -11.19 25.65 -1.92
N PRO A 287 -12.03 24.78 -1.32
CA PRO A 287 -13.40 25.12 -0.89
C PRO A 287 -13.47 25.89 0.45
N ILE A 288 -12.66 26.92 0.63
CA ILE A 288 -12.67 27.81 1.81
C ILE A 288 -13.56 29.05 1.57
N VAL A 289 -13.98 29.70 2.67
CA VAL A 289 -14.89 30.86 2.65
C VAL A 289 -14.40 31.97 1.72
N GLU A 290 -13.09 32.19 1.64
CA GLU A 290 -12.43 33.20 0.81
C GLU A 290 -12.60 32.95 -0.69
N ASN A 291 -12.77 31.70 -1.10
CA ASN A 291 -12.92 31.32 -2.49
C ASN A 291 -14.38 31.20 -2.92
N ARG A 292 -15.36 31.42 -2.03
CA ARG A 292 -16.79 31.20 -2.31
C ARG A 292 -17.26 31.80 -3.64
N PRO A 293 -18.13 31.09 -4.39
CA PRO A 293 -18.73 31.65 -5.60
C PRO A 293 -19.44 32.98 -5.33
N GLU A 294 -19.16 34.01 -6.14
CA GLU A 294 -19.76 35.34 -6.00
C GLU A 294 -21.29 35.34 -6.15
N ASN A 295 -21.84 34.37 -6.89
CA ASN A 295 -23.28 34.20 -7.08
C ASN A 295 -24.00 33.59 -5.86
N GLY A 296 -23.27 33.18 -4.82
CA GLY A 296 -23.82 32.60 -3.59
C GLY A 296 -24.41 31.20 -3.75
N LYS A 297 -24.21 30.53 -4.90
CA LYS A 297 -24.69 29.16 -5.17
C LYS A 297 -23.60 28.13 -4.85
N ASP A 298 -23.99 26.87 -4.75
CA ASP A 298 -23.06 25.76 -4.52
C ASP A 298 -22.02 25.64 -5.64
N ILE A 299 -20.84 25.11 -5.32
CA ILE A 299 -19.76 24.84 -6.28
C ILE A 299 -20.17 23.79 -7.33
N PHE A 300 -21.15 22.96 -6.99
CA PHE A 300 -21.73 21.94 -7.88
C PHE A 300 -22.92 22.45 -8.70
N ASP A 301 -23.38 23.69 -8.48
CA ASP A 301 -24.40 24.30 -9.34
C ASP A 301 -23.89 24.42 -10.78
N THR A 302 -24.77 24.26 -11.76
CA THR A 302 -24.44 24.32 -13.19
C THR A 302 -23.68 25.58 -13.61
N GLU A 303 -23.90 26.71 -12.94
CA GLU A 303 -23.20 27.97 -13.23
C GLU A 303 -21.75 27.97 -12.71
N ASN A 304 -21.45 27.20 -11.67
CA ASN A 304 -20.15 27.16 -11.00
C ASN A 304 -19.32 25.92 -11.38
N PHE A 305 -19.97 24.81 -11.73
CA PHE A 305 -19.37 23.49 -11.87
C PHE A 305 -18.10 23.49 -12.74
N SER A 306 -18.15 24.10 -13.92
CA SER A 306 -17.00 24.11 -14.84
C SER A 306 -15.78 24.88 -14.31
N ALA A 307 -16.00 25.90 -13.47
CA ALA A 307 -14.94 26.70 -12.85
C ALA A 307 -14.36 26.04 -11.59
N TRP A 308 -15.14 25.18 -10.93
CA TRP A 308 -14.79 24.57 -9.65
C TRP A 308 -14.32 23.12 -9.75
N VAL A 309 -14.87 22.36 -10.69
CA VAL A 309 -14.64 20.92 -10.77
C VAL A 309 -13.96 20.61 -12.10
N ASN A 310 -12.90 19.81 -12.02
CA ASN A 310 -12.41 19.09 -13.17
C ASN A 310 -13.13 17.76 -13.24
N PHE A 311 -14.03 17.64 -14.22
CA PHE A 311 -14.82 16.44 -14.47
C PHE A 311 -14.56 15.99 -15.91
N PRO A 312 -13.81 14.89 -16.14
CA PRO A 312 -13.41 14.49 -17.47
C PRO A 312 -14.59 13.94 -18.26
N VAL A 313 -14.69 14.36 -19.53
CA VAL A 313 -15.69 13.83 -20.49
C VAL A 313 -15.16 12.55 -21.16
N GLU A 314 -13.85 12.47 -21.38
CA GLU A 314 -13.16 11.33 -21.99
C GLU A 314 -12.19 10.70 -20.96
N PRO A 315 -11.94 9.39 -21.05
CA PRO A 315 -10.97 8.75 -20.18
C PRO A 315 -9.54 9.22 -20.46
N GLU A 316 -8.71 9.24 -19.43
CA GLU A 316 -7.28 9.50 -19.53
C GLU A 316 -6.43 8.30 -19.08
N ALA A 317 -5.11 8.48 -19.06
CA ALA A 317 -4.15 7.59 -18.41
C ALA A 317 -4.21 6.11 -18.85
N VAL A 318 -4.33 5.86 -20.16
CA VAL A 318 -4.30 4.50 -20.72
C VAL A 318 -2.91 3.88 -20.56
N ASN A 319 -2.87 2.68 -19.99
CA ASN A 319 -1.69 1.88 -19.60
C ASN A 319 -0.87 2.46 -18.43
N ASN A 320 -1.37 3.51 -17.78
CA ASN A 320 -0.76 4.01 -16.55
C ASN A 320 -1.10 3.10 -15.37
N ILE A 321 -0.21 3.04 -14.38
CA ILE A 321 -0.50 2.39 -13.11
C ILE A 321 -1.36 3.32 -12.24
N VAL A 322 -2.39 2.76 -11.62
CA VAL A 322 -3.23 3.43 -10.63
C VAL A 322 -2.99 2.76 -9.29
N ALA A 323 -2.54 3.52 -8.29
CA ALA A 323 -2.58 3.08 -6.89
C ALA A 323 -3.75 3.75 -6.20
N GLY A 324 -4.75 2.97 -5.80
CA GLY A 324 -5.99 3.46 -5.21
C GLY A 324 -6.13 3.06 -3.76
N VAL A 325 -6.85 3.89 -3.00
CA VAL A 325 -7.29 3.57 -1.64
C VAL A 325 -8.68 4.13 -1.39
N GLY A 326 -9.47 3.42 -0.62
CA GLY A 326 -10.80 3.89 -0.28
C GLY A 326 -11.62 2.88 0.51
N ILE A 327 -12.92 3.09 0.51
CA ILE A 327 -13.88 2.19 1.13
C ILE A 327 -14.95 1.76 0.14
N ALA A 328 -15.46 0.55 0.32
CA ALA A 328 -16.62 0.01 -0.39
C ALA A 328 -17.64 -0.52 0.61
N VAL A 329 -18.93 -0.37 0.30
CA VAL A 329 -20.06 -0.72 1.17
C VAL A 329 -21.01 -1.63 0.41
N ARG A 330 -21.46 -2.72 1.07
CA ARG A 330 -22.41 -3.67 0.47
C ARG A 330 -23.80 -3.05 0.31
N ASP A 331 -24.30 -2.45 1.38
CA ASP A 331 -25.54 -1.68 1.42
C ASP A 331 -25.32 -0.38 2.21
N VAL A 332 -25.32 0.76 1.51
CA VAL A 332 -25.10 2.07 2.14
C VAL A 332 -26.20 2.38 3.16
N ALA A 333 -27.44 1.94 2.93
CA ALA A 333 -28.55 2.25 3.83
C ALA A 333 -28.47 1.53 5.18
N SER A 334 -27.68 0.44 5.27
CA SER A 334 -27.48 -0.32 6.50
C SER A 334 -26.38 0.26 7.41
N GLN A 335 -25.57 1.19 6.89
CA GLN A 335 -24.42 1.75 7.62
C GLN A 335 -24.80 2.90 8.55
N CYS A 336 -23.90 3.26 9.47
CA CYS A 336 -24.04 4.46 10.29
C CYS A 336 -23.99 5.75 9.44
N LYS A 337 -24.51 6.85 9.99
CA LYS A 337 -24.62 8.14 9.27
C LYS A 337 -23.25 8.64 8.80
N GLU A 338 -22.24 8.44 9.64
CA GLU A 338 -20.85 8.81 9.39
C GLU A 338 -20.31 8.14 8.13
N VAL A 339 -20.58 6.84 7.91
CA VAL A 339 -20.17 6.12 6.69
C VAL A 339 -21.02 6.53 5.49
N GLN A 340 -22.33 6.71 5.67
CA GLN A 340 -23.22 7.16 4.59
C GLN A 340 -22.77 8.49 3.99
N GLU A 341 -22.28 9.41 4.82
CA GLU A 341 -21.78 10.73 4.39
C GLU A 341 -20.47 10.67 3.61
N LEU A 342 -19.69 9.59 3.76
CA LEU A 342 -18.48 9.38 2.96
C LEU A 342 -18.80 8.90 1.54
N ILE A 343 -19.96 8.30 1.31
CA ILE A 343 -20.31 7.70 0.02
C ILE A 343 -21.15 8.67 -0.82
N ALA A 344 -20.75 8.87 -2.08
CA ALA A 344 -21.53 9.68 -3.00
C ALA A 344 -22.94 9.09 -3.22
N LYS A 345 -23.94 9.96 -3.33
CA LYS A 345 -25.34 9.55 -3.55
C LYS A 345 -25.46 8.63 -4.76
N GLY A 346 -26.04 7.44 -4.57
CA GLY A 346 -26.24 6.44 -5.62
C GLY A 346 -25.01 5.59 -5.94
N GLY A 347 -23.87 5.85 -5.29
CA GLY A 347 -22.69 4.98 -5.29
C GLY A 347 -22.66 4.06 -4.07
N ASN A 348 -21.68 3.17 -4.05
CA ASN A 348 -21.45 2.23 -2.96
C ASN A 348 -19.96 2.14 -2.57
N PHE A 349 -19.14 3.09 -3.03
CA PHE A 349 -17.73 3.19 -2.65
C PHE A 349 -17.27 4.65 -2.73
N HIS A 350 -16.11 4.91 -2.13
CA HIS A 350 -15.36 6.16 -2.25
C HIS A 350 -13.89 5.78 -2.39
N LEU A 351 -13.29 6.04 -3.56
CA LEU A 351 -11.87 5.76 -3.82
C LEU A 351 -11.16 7.01 -4.32
N HIS A 352 -9.94 7.23 -3.82
CA HIS A 352 -8.97 8.14 -4.40
C HIS A 352 -7.84 7.32 -5.04
N GLY A 353 -7.21 7.86 -6.08
CA GLY A 353 -6.16 7.18 -6.82
C GLY A 353 -5.03 8.10 -7.25
N CYS A 354 -3.80 7.64 -7.05
CA CYS A 354 -2.60 8.19 -7.65
C CYS A 354 -2.43 7.61 -9.06
N LEU A 355 -2.21 8.47 -10.05
CA LEU A 355 -1.83 8.08 -11.40
C LEU A 355 -0.32 8.13 -11.54
N PHE A 356 0.29 6.98 -11.74
CA PHE A 356 1.72 6.83 -11.95
C PHE A 356 2.07 6.68 -13.43
N GLU A 357 3.34 6.75 -13.75
CA GLU A 357 3.87 6.42 -15.07
C GLU A 357 3.56 4.98 -15.53
N LYS A 358 3.87 4.72 -16.80
CA LYS A 358 3.56 3.45 -17.45
C LYS A 358 4.70 2.48 -17.21
N GLU A 359 4.45 1.50 -16.36
CA GLU A 359 5.39 0.42 -16.07
C GLU A 359 4.64 -0.91 -15.95
N PRO A 360 5.30 -2.06 -16.13
CA PRO A 360 4.70 -3.36 -15.84
C PRO A 360 4.30 -3.47 -14.36
N LEU A 361 3.19 -4.15 -14.11
CA LEU A 361 2.68 -4.45 -12.77
C LEU A 361 2.68 -5.96 -12.55
N SER A 362 3.21 -6.43 -11.41
CA SER A 362 3.06 -7.85 -11.07
C SER A 362 1.60 -8.19 -10.77
N LYS A 363 1.20 -9.41 -11.12
CA LYS A 363 -0.11 -9.99 -10.78
C LYS A 363 -0.01 -11.04 -9.67
N ASN A 364 1.18 -11.19 -9.09
CA ASN A 364 1.41 -12.15 -8.02
C ASN A 364 0.91 -11.58 -6.69
N VAL A 365 -0.09 -12.23 -6.09
CA VAL A 365 -0.67 -11.85 -4.79
C VAL A 365 0.37 -11.85 -3.68
N ASP A 366 1.38 -12.72 -3.73
CA ASP A 366 2.46 -12.77 -2.74
C ASP A 366 3.38 -11.53 -2.80
N GLN A 367 3.38 -10.82 -3.93
CA GLN A 367 4.21 -9.64 -4.16
C GLN A 367 3.46 -8.32 -3.92
N PHE A 368 2.19 -8.35 -3.52
CA PHE A 368 1.35 -7.15 -3.41
C PHE A 368 2.01 -6.02 -2.61
N GLN A 369 2.51 -6.32 -1.41
CA GLN A 369 3.15 -5.32 -0.57
C GLN A 369 4.46 -4.79 -1.17
N ALA A 370 5.23 -5.64 -1.84
CA ALA A 370 6.48 -5.24 -2.49
C ALA A 370 6.22 -4.34 -3.70
N GLU A 371 5.24 -4.70 -4.53
CA GLU A 371 4.81 -3.89 -5.67
C GLU A 371 4.19 -2.56 -5.25
N LEU A 372 3.37 -2.55 -4.20
CA LEU A 372 2.81 -1.33 -3.64
C LEU A 372 3.93 -0.39 -3.19
N ASN A 373 4.91 -0.92 -2.46
CA ASN A 373 6.07 -0.12 -2.07
C ASN A 373 6.88 0.36 -3.28
N ARG A 374 7.09 -0.48 -4.31
CA ARG A 374 7.82 -0.10 -5.53
C ARG A 374 7.13 1.05 -6.26
N VAL A 375 5.84 0.90 -6.56
CA VAL A 375 5.04 1.91 -7.26
C VAL A 375 5.05 3.23 -6.48
N MET A 376 4.76 3.19 -5.18
CA MET A 376 4.60 4.41 -4.37
C MET A 376 5.93 5.16 -4.11
N THR A 377 7.08 4.48 -4.18
CA THR A 377 8.37 5.10 -3.79
C THR A 377 9.36 5.28 -4.94
N GLN A 378 9.15 4.62 -6.08
CA GLN A 378 10.10 4.62 -7.19
C GLN A 378 9.54 5.22 -8.48
N LEU A 379 8.21 5.23 -8.65
CA LEU A 379 7.58 5.70 -9.88
C LEU A 379 7.15 7.15 -9.78
N GLU A 380 7.19 7.85 -10.91
CA GLU A 380 6.69 9.21 -11.02
C GLU A 380 5.16 9.23 -10.92
N VAL A 381 4.64 10.11 -10.06
CA VAL A 381 3.20 10.33 -9.86
C VAL A 381 2.77 11.65 -10.50
N TYR A 382 1.70 11.61 -11.29
CA TYR A 382 1.23 12.76 -12.08
C TYR A 382 0.03 13.47 -11.47
N LYS A 383 -0.90 12.71 -10.89
CA LYS A 383 -2.16 13.23 -10.31
C LYS A 383 -2.60 12.39 -9.12
N VAL A 384 -3.34 13.02 -8.22
CA VAL A 384 -4.22 12.36 -7.23
C VAL A 384 -5.64 12.82 -7.52
N GLN A 385 -6.58 11.88 -7.67
CA GLN A 385 -7.96 12.18 -8.06
C GLN A 385 -8.94 11.24 -7.35
N HIS A 386 -10.15 11.73 -7.14
CA HIS A 386 -11.28 10.86 -6.80
C HIS A 386 -11.63 10.00 -8.01
N ILE A 387 -11.62 8.67 -7.85
CA ILE A 387 -11.83 7.72 -8.94
C ILE A 387 -13.33 7.53 -9.19
N LEU A 388 -13.77 7.72 -10.42
CA LEU A 388 -15.15 7.51 -10.85
C LEU A 388 -15.37 6.06 -11.29
N GLY A 389 -16.56 5.52 -11.01
CA GLY A 389 -16.91 4.10 -11.22
C GLY A 389 -16.82 3.60 -12.65
N GLN A 390 -16.90 4.49 -13.64
CA GLN A 390 -16.73 4.16 -15.06
C GLN A 390 -15.27 3.87 -15.46
N SER A 391 -14.32 4.02 -14.53
CA SER A 391 -12.90 3.68 -14.76
C SER A 391 -12.73 2.20 -15.09
N ARG A 392 -11.82 1.93 -16.02
CA ARG A 392 -11.59 0.59 -16.58
C ARG A 392 -10.15 0.15 -16.42
N PHE A 393 -9.96 -1.12 -16.14
CA PHE A 393 -8.65 -1.73 -15.90
C PHE A 393 -8.50 -3.01 -16.72
N SER A 394 -7.27 -3.38 -17.09
CA SER A 394 -7.00 -4.73 -17.64
C SER A 394 -6.85 -5.76 -16.53
N SER A 395 -6.07 -5.41 -15.51
CA SER A 395 -5.71 -6.29 -14.42
C SER A 395 -5.12 -5.50 -13.25
N GLY A 396 -5.02 -6.14 -12.09
CA GLY A 396 -4.39 -5.54 -10.93
C GLY A 396 -4.34 -6.45 -9.72
N LEU A 397 -3.95 -5.85 -8.60
CA LEU A 397 -3.93 -6.43 -7.27
C LEU A 397 -4.79 -5.58 -6.34
N VAL A 398 -5.48 -6.20 -5.39
CA VAL A 398 -6.28 -5.55 -4.36
C VAL A 398 -5.99 -6.19 -3.01
N GLY A 399 -5.76 -5.38 -1.99
CA GLY A 399 -5.81 -5.76 -0.59
C GLY A 399 -7.15 -5.30 0.00
N ILE A 400 -7.83 -6.21 0.70
CA ILE A 400 -9.07 -5.96 1.42
C ILE A 400 -8.74 -5.94 2.92
N VAL A 401 -9.18 -4.89 3.60
CA VAL A 401 -9.28 -4.81 5.06
C VAL A 401 -10.77 -4.86 5.40
N GLU A 402 -11.21 -5.84 6.17
CA GLU A 402 -12.58 -5.86 6.70
C GLU A 402 -12.70 -4.82 7.81
N LEU A 403 -13.70 -3.94 7.74
CA LEU A 403 -13.83 -2.81 8.66
C LEU A 403 -15.09 -2.94 9.54
N GLU A 404 -14.94 -2.55 10.80
CA GLU A 404 -16.03 -2.34 11.76
C GLU A 404 -16.47 -0.87 11.87
#